data_AF-A0A2X2VTL1-F1
#
_entry.id   AF-A0A2X2VTL1-F1
#
_cell.length_a   1.000
_cell.length_b   1.000
_cell.length_c   1.000
_cell.angle_alpha   90.00
_cell.angle_beta   90.00
_cell.angle_gamma   90.00
#
_symmetry.space_group_name_H-M   'P 1'
#
loop_
_entity.id
_entity.type
_entity.pdbx_description
1 polymer ?
#
loop_
_entity_poly.entity_id
_entity_poly.type
_entity_poly.pdbx_seq_one_letter_code
_entity_poly.pdbx_strand_id
1 'polypeptide(L)'
;MLDNTLGLGTGDIVAAGLLNLSNATGVLYNSISDAGKVALDASDVVLAGNNSHFAGTFDIDNDSTLTASSAQQLGTSAIQNAGKFVLNTHENWSLENGVTGSGSVVKNGSGNVTLSDSAQWTGATDINAGGLTLGSADNAFTLASHQVNIGKDGRLSGFGGVAGNMANQGTLLIGDDVSAARRAASSPVSFTVGGNLTNSGDIWTGSKGKDAGNQLVVNGNYQGDGGHLHLNTALNDDNSVHG
;
A
#
# COMPACT_ATOMS: atom_id res chain seq x y z
N MET A 1 -19.39 26.21 12.04
CA MET A 1 -18.30 25.23 11.83
C MET A 1 -18.99 23.96 11.35
N LEU A 2 -18.54 23.37 10.24
CA LEU A 2 -19.14 22.16 9.68
C LEU A 2 -18.42 20.96 10.30
N ASP A 3 -18.85 20.57 11.50
CA ASP A 3 -18.17 19.55 12.31
C ASP A 3 -18.65 18.12 11.96
N ASN A 4 -19.29 17.95 10.80
CA ASN A 4 -19.80 16.68 10.29
C ASN A 4 -19.81 16.73 8.76
N THR A 5 -19.38 15.65 8.10
CA THR A 5 -19.43 15.51 6.64
C THR A 5 -20.85 15.66 6.08
N LEU A 6 -21.88 15.31 6.86
CA LEU A 6 -23.28 15.57 6.52
C LEU A 6 -23.64 17.06 6.41
N GLY A 7 -22.86 17.93 7.07
CA GLY A 7 -23.02 19.37 6.99
C GLY A 7 -22.76 19.95 5.61
N LEU A 8 -22.08 19.20 4.73
CA LEU A 8 -21.84 19.55 3.32
C LEU A 8 -23.04 19.17 2.41
N GLY A 9 -24.08 18.54 2.97
CA GLY A 9 -25.21 18.03 2.21
C GLY A 9 -24.84 16.81 1.36
N THR A 10 -25.67 16.48 0.38
CA THR A 10 -25.48 15.31 -0.51
C THR A 10 -25.26 15.69 -1.98
N GLY A 11 -25.06 16.98 -2.28
CA GLY A 11 -24.85 17.48 -3.64
C GLY A 11 -23.39 17.36 -4.09
N ASP A 12 -23.15 17.48 -5.39
CA ASP A 12 -21.79 17.50 -5.93
C ASP A 12 -21.03 18.76 -5.45
N ILE A 13 -19.75 18.59 -5.13
CA ILE A 13 -18.84 19.65 -4.70
C ILE A 13 -17.89 19.98 -5.85
N VAL A 14 -17.88 21.24 -6.26
CA VAL A 14 -16.91 21.78 -7.21
C VAL A 14 -15.76 22.40 -6.41
N ALA A 15 -14.68 21.64 -6.24
CA ALA A 15 -13.52 22.05 -5.45
C ALA A 15 -12.46 22.69 -6.36
N ALA A 16 -12.79 23.82 -6.99
CA ALA A 16 -11.85 24.58 -7.85
C ALA A 16 -10.79 25.36 -7.05
N GLY A 17 -11.07 25.62 -5.76
CA GLY A 17 -10.19 26.35 -4.83
C GLY A 17 -9.83 25.49 -3.62
N LEU A 18 -9.88 26.08 -2.42
CA LEU A 18 -9.71 25.35 -1.16
C LEU A 18 -11.08 24.90 -0.63
N LEU A 19 -11.27 23.59 -0.48
CA LEU A 19 -12.28 22.99 0.38
C LEU A 19 -11.58 22.59 1.69
N ASN A 20 -11.86 23.30 2.78
CA ASN A 20 -11.29 22.96 4.08
C ASN A 20 -12.31 22.17 4.92
N LEU A 21 -11.92 20.98 5.35
CA LEU A 21 -12.64 20.12 6.28
C LEU A 21 -11.93 20.24 7.63
N SER A 22 -12.51 20.99 8.57
CA SER A 22 -11.95 21.20 9.90
C SER A 22 -12.83 20.54 10.96
N ASN A 23 -12.23 19.67 11.79
CA ASN A 23 -12.95 18.87 12.78
C ASN A 23 -14.09 18.03 12.18
N ALA A 24 -13.98 17.67 10.90
CA ALA A 24 -14.99 16.90 10.20
C ALA A 24 -14.79 15.42 10.47
N THR A 25 -15.83 14.75 10.96
CA THR A 25 -15.84 13.29 11.13
C THR A 25 -16.97 12.65 10.33
N GLY A 26 -16.71 11.50 9.70
CA GLY A 26 -17.74 10.66 9.11
C GLY A 26 -17.56 10.38 7.62
N VAL A 27 -18.63 9.88 7.00
CA VAL A 27 -18.63 9.49 5.59
C VAL A 27 -18.97 10.68 4.71
N LEU A 28 -18.12 10.99 3.74
CA LEU A 28 -18.33 12.00 2.72
C LEU A 28 -18.92 11.34 1.46
N TYR A 29 -20.24 11.45 1.31
CA TYR A 29 -20.98 10.88 0.18
C TYR A 29 -20.95 11.73 -1.09
N ASN A 30 -20.54 13.00 -0.98
CA ASN A 30 -20.51 13.94 -2.09
C ASN A 30 -19.49 13.52 -3.15
N SER A 31 -19.83 13.68 -4.42
CA SER A 31 -18.86 13.67 -5.51
C SER A 31 -18.05 14.97 -5.46
N ILE A 32 -16.74 14.88 -5.59
CA ILE A 32 -15.84 16.03 -5.70
C ILE A 32 -15.33 16.09 -7.14
N SER A 33 -15.18 17.31 -7.66
CA SER A 33 -14.69 17.57 -9.01
C SER A 33 -13.72 18.76 -9.03
N ASP A 34 -13.09 18.97 -10.19
CA ASP A 34 -12.10 20.02 -10.45
C ASP A 34 -10.70 19.71 -9.86
N ALA A 35 -9.79 20.69 -9.86
CA ALA A 35 -8.37 20.51 -9.59
C ALA A 35 -7.85 21.31 -8.38
N GLY A 36 -8.73 21.76 -7.48
CA GLY A 36 -8.35 22.47 -6.27
C GLY A 36 -7.85 21.55 -5.15
N LYS A 37 -7.81 22.08 -3.92
CA LYS A 37 -7.28 21.41 -2.74
C LYS A 37 -8.41 21.08 -1.77
N VAL A 38 -8.49 19.82 -1.34
CA VAL A 38 -9.29 19.37 -0.21
C VAL A 38 -8.36 19.18 0.97
N ALA A 39 -8.41 20.09 1.93
CA ALA A 39 -7.59 20.03 3.15
C ALA A 39 -8.39 19.41 4.30
N LEU A 40 -7.79 18.44 4.99
CA LEU A 40 -8.30 17.83 6.21
C LEU A 40 -7.48 18.35 7.39
N ASP A 41 -8.13 19.07 8.29
CA ASP A 41 -7.56 19.68 9.50
C ASP A 41 -8.26 19.09 10.73
N ALA A 42 -7.52 18.35 11.55
CA ALA A 42 -8.04 17.57 12.68
C ALA A 42 -9.31 16.75 12.34
N SER A 43 -9.34 16.09 11.18
CA SER A 43 -10.55 15.48 10.60
C SER A 43 -10.40 13.97 10.36
N ASP A 44 -11.48 13.21 10.48
CA ASP A 44 -11.54 11.77 10.17
C ASP A 44 -12.62 11.49 9.13
N VAL A 45 -12.22 11.44 7.86
CA VAL A 45 -13.13 11.41 6.71
C VAL A 45 -13.01 10.09 5.96
N VAL A 46 -14.16 9.46 5.73
CA VAL A 46 -14.29 8.29 4.85
C VAL A 46 -14.92 8.71 3.53
N LEU A 47 -14.20 8.56 2.41
CA LEU A 47 -14.76 8.85 1.10
C LEU A 47 -15.74 7.75 0.68
N ALA A 48 -16.93 8.16 0.24
CA ALA A 48 -17.92 7.26 -0.37
C ALA A 48 -18.42 7.76 -1.73
N GLY A 49 -18.29 9.06 -2.02
CA GLY A 49 -18.66 9.64 -3.31
C GLY A 49 -17.78 9.19 -4.47
N ASN A 50 -18.30 9.30 -5.69
CA ASN A 50 -17.52 9.08 -6.90
C ASN A 50 -16.76 10.35 -7.27
N ASN A 51 -15.45 10.34 -7.05
CA ASN A 51 -14.58 11.49 -7.28
C ASN A 51 -13.75 11.31 -8.57
N SER A 52 -14.23 10.53 -9.54
CA SER A 52 -13.52 10.28 -10.81
C SER A 52 -13.20 11.55 -11.61
N HIS A 53 -13.86 12.66 -11.31
CA HIS A 53 -13.64 13.99 -11.91
C HIS A 53 -12.79 14.93 -11.05
N PHE A 54 -12.30 14.46 -9.90
CA PHE A 54 -11.37 15.21 -9.08
C PHE A 54 -9.94 14.92 -9.51
N ALA A 55 -9.23 15.97 -9.93
CA ALA A 55 -7.84 15.93 -10.36
C ALA A 55 -6.96 16.85 -9.49
N GLY A 56 -7.45 17.22 -8.31
CA GLY A 56 -6.81 18.14 -7.39
C GLY A 56 -5.89 17.45 -6.39
N THR A 57 -5.87 17.94 -5.15
CA THR A 57 -5.07 17.37 -4.06
C THR A 57 -5.93 17.10 -2.84
N PHE A 58 -5.78 15.91 -2.25
CA PHE A 58 -6.12 15.68 -0.84
C PHE A 58 -4.91 15.97 0.05
N ASP A 59 -5.05 16.90 0.98
CA ASP A 59 -4.02 17.26 1.96
C ASP A 59 -4.47 16.83 3.35
N ILE A 60 -3.76 15.86 3.93
CA ILE A 60 -4.10 15.22 5.19
C ILE A 60 -3.13 15.74 6.24
N ASP A 61 -3.57 16.67 7.09
CA ASP A 61 -2.76 17.19 8.20
C ASP A 61 -2.42 16.10 9.23
N ASN A 62 -1.44 16.35 10.10
CA ASN A 62 -0.91 15.40 11.09
C ASN A 62 -2.00 14.75 11.96
N ASP A 63 -3.03 15.51 12.34
CA ASP A 63 -4.13 15.03 13.19
C ASP A 63 -5.34 14.53 12.38
N SER A 64 -5.16 14.34 11.07
CA SER A 64 -6.22 13.93 10.15
C SER A 64 -6.08 12.50 9.65
N THR A 65 -7.22 11.89 9.34
CA THR A 65 -7.35 10.59 8.69
C THR A 65 -8.21 10.72 7.45
N LEU A 66 -7.70 10.21 6.31
CA LEU A 66 -8.49 10.01 5.10
C LEU A 66 -8.62 8.51 4.84
N THR A 67 -9.83 8.02 4.67
CA THR A 67 -10.10 6.62 4.32
C THR A 67 -10.68 6.51 2.91
N ALA A 68 -10.10 5.65 2.09
CA ALA A 68 -10.61 5.27 0.77
C ALA A 68 -10.72 3.75 0.63
N SER A 69 -11.72 3.29 -0.12
CA SER A 69 -12.00 1.88 -0.39
C SER A 69 -11.93 1.51 -1.88
N SER A 70 -11.86 2.49 -2.80
CA SER A 70 -11.69 2.25 -4.23
C SER A 70 -11.00 3.41 -4.98
N ALA A 71 -10.50 3.13 -6.19
CA ALA A 71 -9.85 4.12 -7.06
C ALA A 71 -10.74 5.32 -7.39
N GLN A 72 -12.04 5.08 -7.64
CA GLN A 72 -12.98 6.11 -8.05
C GLN A 72 -13.18 7.19 -6.97
N GLN A 73 -12.99 6.84 -5.70
CA GLN A 73 -13.08 7.79 -4.59
C GLN A 73 -11.89 8.76 -4.54
N LEU A 74 -10.76 8.42 -5.17
CA LEU A 74 -9.58 9.28 -5.20
C LEU A 74 -9.45 10.07 -6.51
N GLY A 75 -10.15 9.65 -7.57
CA GLY A 75 -10.00 10.24 -8.89
C GLY A 75 -8.56 10.14 -9.38
N THR A 76 -8.06 11.20 -10.01
CA THR A 76 -6.66 11.32 -10.42
C THR A 76 -5.88 12.29 -9.55
N SER A 77 -6.34 12.51 -8.31
CA SER A 77 -5.74 13.46 -7.38
C SER A 77 -4.32 13.07 -6.94
N ALA A 78 -3.58 14.06 -6.48
CA ALA A 78 -2.42 13.85 -5.61
C ALA A 78 -2.86 13.73 -4.14
N ILE A 79 -2.09 13.00 -3.34
CA ILE A 79 -2.32 12.80 -1.91
C ILE A 79 -1.07 13.25 -1.16
N GLN A 80 -1.21 14.32 -0.37
CA GLN A 80 -0.18 14.82 0.53
C GLN A 80 -0.55 14.35 1.94
N ASN A 81 0.19 13.39 2.47
CA ASN A 81 -0.13 12.71 3.72
C ASN A 81 0.87 13.07 4.82
N ALA A 82 0.49 13.99 5.72
CA ALA A 82 1.20 14.23 6.97
C ALA A 82 0.61 13.43 8.14
N GLY A 83 -0.70 13.15 8.12
CA GLY A 83 -1.40 12.33 9.12
C GLY A 83 -1.47 10.85 8.76
N LYS A 84 -2.69 10.35 8.51
CA LYS A 84 -2.95 8.93 8.24
C LYS A 84 -3.81 8.73 7.00
N PHE A 85 -3.35 7.90 6.08
CA PHE A 85 -4.12 7.47 4.91
C PHE A 85 -4.50 5.99 5.03
N VAL A 86 -5.79 5.69 5.01
CA VAL A 86 -6.32 4.34 5.21
C VAL A 86 -6.90 3.79 3.91
N LEU A 87 -6.35 2.67 3.46
CA LEU A 87 -6.85 1.88 2.35
C LEU A 87 -7.72 0.75 2.94
N ASN A 88 -9.04 0.94 2.98
CA ASN A 88 -9.97 -0.03 3.56
C ASN A 88 -10.83 -0.67 2.46
N THR A 89 -10.37 -1.76 1.87
CA THR A 89 -11.01 -2.34 0.68
C THR A 89 -11.20 -3.85 0.79
N HIS A 90 -12.31 -4.34 0.22
CA HIS A 90 -12.59 -5.77 0.05
C HIS A 90 -12.37 -6.24 -1.38
N GLU A 91 -12.08 -5.32 -2.29
CA GLU A 91 -11.88 -5.55 -3.72
C GLU A 91 -10.42 -5.26 -4.11
N ASN A 92 -10.00 -5.81 -5.25
CA ASN A 92 -8.65 -5.57 -5.76
C ASN A 92 -8.63 -4.32 -6.64
N TRP A 93 -7.64 -3.43 -6.45
CA TRP A 93 -7.45 -2.25 -7.30
C TRP A 93 -6.01 -1.74 -7.26
N SER A 94 -5.66 -0.88 -8.22
CA SER A 94 -4.36 -0.20 -8.27
C SER A 94 -4.48 1.22 -7.76
N LEU A 95 -3.63 1.59 -6.80
CA LEU A 95 -3.46 2.98 -6.37
C LEU A 95 -2.46 3.66 -7.30
N GLU A 96 -2.99 4.36 -8.30
CA GLU A 96 -2.18 5.11 -9.26
C GLU A 96 -1.89 6.55 -8.81
N ASN A 97 -2.64 7.05 -7.83
CA ASN A 97 -2.49 8.39 -7.28
C ASN A 97 -1.09 8.61 -6.70
N GLY A 98 -0.49 9.78 -6.97
CA GLY A 98 0.76 10.18 -6.34
C GLY A 98 0.55 10.41 -4.85
N VAL A 99 1.17 9.58 -4.00
CA VAL A 99 1.04 9.68 -2.54
C VAL A 99 2.39 10.03 -1.95
N THR A 100 2.46 11.14 -1.21
CA THR A 100 3.70 11.69 -0.65
C THR A 100 3.52 12.07 0.81
N GLY A 101 4.62 12.32 1.52
CA GLY A 101 4.62 12.83 2.90
C GLY A 101 5.12 11.82 3.94
N SER A 102 5.14 12.26 5.20
CA SER A 102 5.67 11.49 6.34
C SER A 102 4.60 10.74 7.14
N GLY A 103 3.33 10.95 6.80
CA GLY A 103 2.20 10.28 7.44
C GLY A 103 2.20 8.77 7.21
N SER A 104 1.44 8.05 8.05
CA SER A 104 1.32 6.60 7.94
C SER A 104 0.31 6.18 6.89
N VAL A 105 0.50 4.99 6.34
CA VAL A 105 -0.46 4.32 5.47
C VAL A 105 -0.92 3.02 6.11
N VAL A 106 -2.23 2.80 6.19
CA VAL A 106 -2.81 1.60 6.79
C VAL A 106 -3.64 0.85 5.75
N LYS A 107 -3.32 -0.41 5.51
CA LYS A 107 -4.07 -1.32 4.65
C LYS A 107 -4.95 -2.26 5.49
N ASN A 108 -6.26 -2.13 5.29
CA ASN A 108 -7.32 -2.93 5.92
C ASN A 108 -8.21 -3.59 4.86
N GLY A 109 -9.07 -4.51 5.31
CA GLY A 109 -10.00 -5.25 4.46
C GLY A 109 -9.34 -6.34 3.61
N SER A 110 -10.14 -7.27 3.09
CA SER A 110 -9.66 -8.49 2.42
C SER A 110 -9.04 -8.28 1.04
N GLY A 111 -9.28 -7.13 0.41
CA GLY A 111 -8.83 -6.85 -0.95
C GLY A 111 -7.32 -6.61 -1.05
N ASN A 112 -6.79 -6.66 -2.26
CA ASN A 112 -5.41 -6.35 -2.59
C ASN A 112 -5.29 -4.95 -3.22
N VAL A 113 -4.36 -4.12 -2.73
CA VAL A 113 -4.00 -2.86 -3.39
C VAL A 113 -2.65 -3.01 -4.07
N THR A 114 -2.59 -2.75 -5.37
CA THR A 114 -1.33 -2.70 -6.11
C THR A 114 -0.81 -1.28 -6.13
N LEU A 115 0.45 -1.10 -5.77
CA LEU A 115 1.17 0.17 -5.77
C LEU A 115 2.09 0.26 -6.97
N SER A 116 2.22 1.46 -7.53
CA SER A 116 3.24 1.81 -8.52
C SER A 116 4.28 2.77 -7.91
N ASP A 117 5.20 3.27 -8.71
CA ASP A 117 6.23 4.22 -8.31
C ASP A 117 5.68 5.60 -7.92
N SER A 118 4.37 5.84 -8.05
CA SER A 118 3.70 7.02 -7.51
C SER A 118 3.54 6.99 -5.98
N ALA A 119 3.72 5.83 -5.35
CA ALA A 119 3.70 5.63 -3.90
C ALA A 119 5.03 6.07 -3.25
N GLN A 120 5.13 7.32 -2.84
CA GLN A 120 6.36 7.94 -2.34
C GLN A 120 6.26 8.43 -0.88
N TRP A 121 5.34 7.89 -0.08
CA TRP A 121 5.28 8.21 1.35
C TRP A 121 6.44 7.55 2.11
N THR A 122 6.90 8.25 3.15
CA THR A 122 8.08 7.88 3.93
C THR A 122 7.74 7.36 5.32
N GLY A 123 6.51 7.61 5.79
CA GLY A 123 6.01 7.11 7.07
C GLY A 123 5.83 5.59 7.08
N ALA A 124 5.40 5.08 8.24
CA ALA A 124 5.13 3.67 8.43
C ALA A 124 3.99 3.16 7.53
N THR A 125 4.12 1.92 7.07
CA THR A 125 3.05 1.19 6.38
C THR A 125 2.60 0.01 7.22
N ASP A 126 1.33 -0.01 7.63
CA ASP A 126 0.73 -1.09 8.42
C ASP A 126 -0.25 -1.89 7.55
N ILE A 127 0.03 -3.17 7.34
CA ILE A 127 -0.82 -4.09 6.55
C ILE A 127 -1.54 -5.00 7.52
N ASN A 128 -2.70 -4.57 8.00
CA ASN A 128 -3.45 -5.31 9.02
C ASN A 128 -4.20 -6.51 8.42
N ALA A 129 -4.70 -6.36 7.20
CA ALA A 129 -5.46 -7.41 6.50
C ALA A 129 -5.40 -7.26 4.97
N GLY A 130 -5.59 -8.39 4.28
CA GLY A 130 -5.59 -8.45 2.82
C GLY A 130 -4.19 -8.27 2.24
N GLY A 131 -4.09 -7.73 1.03
CA GLY A 131 -2.83 -7.66 0.31
C GLY A 131 -2.38 -6.23 -0.04
N LEU A 132 -1.07 -6.03 -0.03
CA LEU A 132 -0.39 -4.91 -0.69
C LEU A 132 0.64 -5.47 -1.67
N THR A 133 0.58 -5.08 -2.94
CA THR A 133 1.52 -5.52 -3.97
C THR A 133 2.37 -4.35 -4.45
N LEU A 134 3.69 -4.48 -4.45
CA LEU A 134 4.64 -3.45 -4.87
C LEU A 134 5.09 -3.70 -6.32
N GLY A 135 4.64 -2.85 -7.24
CA GLY A 135 5.07 -2.84 -8.63
C GLY A 135 4.69 -4.10 -9.41
N SER A 136 5.44 -4.34 -10.49
CA SER A 136 5.28 -5.51 -11.37
C SER A 136 6.65 -6.03 -11.84
N ALA A 137 6.66 -7.14 -12.58
CA ALA A 137 7.90 -7.72 -13.11
C ALA A 137 8.77 -6.71 -13.86
N ASP A 138 8.09 -5.89 -14.67
CA ASP A 138 8.73 -4.95 -15.59
C ASP A 138 9.02 -3.60 -14.92
N ASN A 139 8.39 -3.35 -13.78
CA ASN A 139 8.47 -2.09 -13.04
C ASN A 139 8.66 -2.40 -11.55
N ALA A 140 9.87 -2.84 -11.23
CA ALA A 140 10.32 -3.02 -9.85
C ALA A 140 10.30 -1.68 -9.10
N PHE A 141 9.79 -1.69 -7.87
CA PHE A 141 9.58 -0.48 -7.09
C PHE A 141 9.97 -0.72 -5.62
N THR A 142 10.68 0.24 -5.03
CA THR A 142 11.04 0.25 -3.60
C THR A 142 10.17 1.26 -2.88
N LEU A 143 9.35 0.79 -1.94
CA LEU A 143 8.52 1.64 -1.10
C LEU A 143 9.40 2.47 -0.15
N ALA A 144 9.21 3.78 -0.13
CA ALA A 144 10.04 4.71 0.64
C ALA A 144 9.79 4.67 2.17
N SER A 145 8.81 3.88 2.64
CA SER A 145 8.49 3.73 4.06
C SER A 145 9.71 3.36 4.91
N HIS A 146 9.86 4.06 6.05
CA HIS A 146 10.90 3.76 7.04
C HIS A 146 10.61 2.47 7.84
N GLN A 147 9.36 2.03 7.88
CA GLN A 147 8.91 0.81 8.57
C GLN A 147 7.74 0.21 7.79
N VAL A 148 7.76 -1.11 7.62
CA VAL A 148 6.60 -1.87 7.13
C VAL A 148 6.24 -2.96 8.13
N ASN A 149 4.99 -2.98 8.56
CA ASN A 149 4.45 -3.97 9.49
C ASN A 149 3.41 -4.82 8.77
N ILE A 150 3.67 -6.12 8.66
CA ILE A 150 2.71 -7.07 8.09
C ILE A 150 2.04 -7.78 9.26
N GLY A 151 0.77 -7.47 9.51
CA GLY A 151 -0.05 -8.14 10.51
C GLY A 151 -0.37 -9.58 10.12
N LYS A 152 -0.83 -10.38 11.08
CA LYS A 152 -1.10 -11.82 10.89
C LYS A 152 -2.03 -12.18 9.71
N ASP A 153 -2.98 -11.31 9.38
CA ASP A 153 -3.92 -11.49 8.25
C ASP A 153 -3.52 -10.66 7.02
N GLY A 154 -2.36 -9.98 7.11
CA GLY A 154 -1.81 -9.14 6.08
C GLY A 154 -0.82 -9.88 5.19
N ARG A 155 -0.75 -9.43 3.94
CA ARG A 155 0.17 -9.94 2.93
C ARG A 155 0.88 -8.78 2.24
N LEU A 156 2.19 -8.87 2.10
CA LEU A 156 2.98 -8.02 1.23
C LEU A 156 3.57 -8.87 0.11
N SER A 157 3.53 -8.37 -1.13
CA SER A 157 4.36 -8.90 -2.20
C SER A 157 4.90 -7.83 -3.11
N GLY A 158 5.80 -8.20 -4.01
CA GLY A 158 6.24 -7.29 -5.06
C GLY A 158 7.62 -7.59 -5.62
N PHE A 159 8.07 -6.66 -6.46
CA PHE A 159 9.19 -6.82 -7.38
C PHE A 159 10.40 -5.95 -7.10
N GLY A 160 10.41 -5.20 -5.99
CA GLY A 160 11.51 -4.31 -5.63
C GLY A 160 11.85 -4.35 -4.15
N GLY A 161 11.10 -3.70 -3.27
CA GLY A 161 11.42 -3.76 -1.85
C GLY A 161 10.82 -2.66 -0.99
N VAL A 162 11.41 -2.49 0.18
CA VAL A 162 11.11 -1.40 1.13
C VAL A 162 12.43 -0.75 1.54
N ALA A 163 12.45 0.57 1.66
CA ALA A 163 13.65 1.33 2.02
C ALA A 163 14.03 1.12 3.49
N GLY A 164 13.04 0.97 4.36
CA GLY A 164 13.22 0.88 5.80
C GLY A 164 13.24 -0.54 6.36
N ASN A 165 12.90 -0.62 7.65
CA ASN A 165 12.78 -1.88 8.39
C ASN A 165 11.46 -2.59 8.05
N MET A 166 11.41 -3.88 8.35
CA MET A 166 10.22 -4.69 8.22
C MET A 166 9.99 -5.59 9.44
N ALA A 167 8.74 -5.68 9.88
CA ALA A 167 8.27 -6.66 10.84
C ALA A 167 7.16 -7.50 10.19
N ASN A 168 7.43 -8.79 9.97
CA ASN A 168 6.49 -9.71 9.35
C ASN A 168 5.88 -10.67 10.37
N GLN A 169 4.59 -10.52 10.65
CA GLN A 169 3.77 -11.48 11.41
C GLN A 169 2.77 -12.22 10.50
N GLY A 170 2.62 -11.79 9.25
CA GLY A 170 1.72 -12.37 8.25
C GLY A 170 2.51 -13.07 7.15
N THR A 171 2.28 -12.66 5.90
CA THR A 171 2.94 -13.27 4.75
C THR A 171 3.70 -12.23 3.93
N LEU A 172 5.01 -12.46 3.74
CA LEU A 172 5.82 -11.79 2.71
C LEU A 172 6.02 -12.75 1.54
N LEU A 173 5.71 -12.31 0.33
CA LEU A 173 5.90 -13.09 -0.89
C LEU A 173 6.76 -12.32 -1.88
N ILE A 174 7.88 -12.92 -2.29
CA ILE A 174 8.82 -12.33 -3.24
C ILE A 174 8.27 -12.56 -4.65
N GLY A 175 7.91 -11.48 -5.34
CA GLY A 175 7.27 -11.52 -6.66
C GLY A 175 5.73 -11.37 -6.62
N ASP A 176 5.03 -12.13 -7.46
CA ASP A 176 3.58 -11.98 -7.67
C ASP A 176 2.79 -12.62 -6.54
N ASP A 177 1.65 -12.01 -6.20
CA ASP A 177 0.58 -12.66 -5.42
C ASP A 177 0.21 -14.01 -6.05
N VAL A 178 0.19 -15.06 -5.24
CA VAL A 178 -0.15 -16.44 -5.64
C VAL A 178 -1.53 -16.54 -6.32
N SER A 179 -2.36 -15.50 -6.23
CA SER A 179 -3.70 -15.41 -6.83
C SER A 179 -3.76 -14.77 -8.24
N ALA A 180 -2.71 -14.08 -8.73
CA ALA A 180 -2.70 -13.51 -10.07
C ALA A 180 -1.97 -14.43 -11.06
N ALA A 181 -2.72 -14.91 -12.05
CA ALA A 181 -2.30 -15.45 -13.34
C ALA A 181 -0.81 -15.86 -13.50
N ARG A 182 -0.59 -17.18 -13.62
CA ARG A 182 0.55 -17.83 -14.29
C ARG A 182 1.61 -16.86 -14.85
N ARG A 183 2.67 -16.60 -14.09
CA ARG A 183 3.93 -16.17 -14.71
C ARG A 183 4.33 -17.17 -15.79
N ALA A 184 4.56 -16.67 -17.00
CA ALA A 184 5.56 -17.23 -17.89
C ALA A 184 6.92 -17.08 -17.19
N ALA A 185 7.83 -18.06 -17.35
CA ALA A 185 9.13 -18.07 -16.68
C ALA A 185 9.78 -16.69 -16.75
N SER A 186 9.81 -15.99 -15.63
CA SER A 186 10.42 -14.67 -15.54
C SER A 186 11.81 -14.83 -14.95
N SER A 187 12.73 -13.97 -15.36
CA SER A 187 14.02 -13.83 -14.69
C SER A 187 13.79 -13.72 -13.17
N PRO A 188 14.65 -14.35 -12.34
CA PRO A 188 14.56 -14.25 -10.90
C PRO A 188 14.37 -12.81 -10.41
N VAL A 189 13.47 -12.61 -9.45
CA VAL A 189 13.19 -11.29 -8.90
C VAL A 189 13.88 -11.11 -7.55
N SER A 190 14.34 -9.89 -7.27
CA SER A 190 14.93 -9.55 -5.97
C SER A 190 13.99 -8.63 -5.20
N PHE A 191 13.79 -8.93 -3.93
CA PHE A 191 13.11 -8.04 -3.00
C PHE A 191 14.09 -7.60 -1.91
N THR A 192 14.26 -6.29 -1.75
CA THR A 192 15.21 -5.72 -0.80
C THR A 192 14.48 -5.12 0.41
N VAL A 193 14.89 -5.52 1.62
CA VAL A 193 14.60 -4.80 2.86
C VAL A 193 15.82 -3.95 3.17
N GLY A 194 15.68 -2.62 3.08
CA GLY A 194 16.80 -1.69 3.27
C GLY A 194 17.29 -1.61 4.71
N GLY A 195 16.45 -1.95 5.69
CA GLY A 195 16.79 -2.03 7.11
C GLY A 195 16.80 -3.45 7.67
N ASN A 196 16.44 -3.58 8.94
CA ASN A 196 16.30 -4.86 9.63
C ASN A 196 14.99 -5.55 9.23
N LEU A 197 14.99 -6.89 9.24
CA LEU A 197 13.81 -7.73 9.05
C LEU A 197 13.61 -8.64 10.27
N THR A 198 12.54 -8.43 11.02
CA THR A 198 12.06 -9.40 12.03
C THR A 198 10.92 -10.22 11.43
N ASN A 199 11.03 -11.54 11.48
CA ASN A 199 10.05 -12.46 10.89
C ASN A 199 9.51 -13.46 11.91
N SER A 200 8.24 -13.29 12.28
CA SER A 200 7.44 -14.26 13.05
C SER A 200 6.33 -14.90 12.20
N GLY A 201 6.21 -14.52 10.91
CA GLY A 201 5.26 -15.07 9.94
C GLY A 201 5.94 -15.91 8.85
N ASP A 202 5.31 -15.97 7.68
CA ASP A 202 5.82 -16.72 6.53
C ASP A 202 6.49 -15.80 5.51
N ILE A 203 7.66 -16.23 5.01
CA ILE A 203 8.33 -15.64 3.85
C ILE A 203 8.39 -16.69 2.75
N TRP A 204 7.93 -16.33 1.55
CA TRP A 204 7.93 -17.20 0.38
C TRP A 204 8.83 -16.62 -0.70
N THR A 205 9.95 -17.28 -1.01
CA THR A 205 10.82 -16.90 -2.14
C THR A 205 10.42 -17.59 -3.45
N GLY A 206 9.30 -18.32 -3.47
CA GLY A 206 8.74 -18.86 -4.71
C GLY A 206 7.41 -19.57 -4.50
N SER A 207 6.68 -19.77 -5.59
CA SER A 207 5.44 -20.55 -5.61
C SER A 207 5.75 -22.00 -6.02
N LYS A 208 5.10 -22.97 -5.38
CA LYS A 208 5.25 -24.41 -5.70
C LYS A 208 5.06 -24.67 -7.21
N GLY A 209 6.10 -25.15 -7.88
CA GLY A 209 6.09 -25.41 -9.33
C GLY A 209 6.40 -24.20 -10.23
N LYS A 210 6.96 -23.12 -9.69
CA LYS A 210 7.42 -21.92 -10.40
C LYS A 210 8.92 -21.66 -10.22
N ASP A 211 9.41 -20.56 -10.80
CA ASP A 211 10.82 -20.19 -10.93
C ASP A 211 11.56 -20.28 -9.58
N ALA A 212 12.65 -21.04 -9.56
CA ALA A 212 13.62 -21.01 -8.47
C ALA A 212 14.53 -19.78 -8.64
N GLY A 213 15.09 -19.27 -7.53
CA GLY A 213 16.13 -18.25 -7.56
C GLY A 213 15.70 -16.82 -7.27
N ASN A 214 14.43 -16.54 -6.90
CA ASN A 214 14.11 -15.22 -6.34
C ASN A 214 14.91 -14.99 -5.06
N GLN A 215 15.30 -13.75 -4.83
CA GLN A 215 16.18 -13.38 -3.73
C GLN A 215 15.46 -12.44 -2.78
N LEU A 216 15.56 -12.74 -1.49
CA LEU A 216 15.31 -11.76 -0.44
C LEU A 216 16.67 -11.20 0.03
N VAL A 217 16.85 -9.90 -0.15
CA VAL A 217 18.05 -9.19 0.31
C VAL A 217 17.67 -8.37 1.54
N VAL A 218 18.40 -8.55 2.64
CA VAL A 218 18.24 -7.74 3.86
C VAL A 218 19.53 -6.98 4.09
N ASN A 219 19.48 -5.66 3.99
CA ASN A 219 20.66 -4.80 4.15
C ASN A 219 21.00 -4.50 5.62
N GLY A 220 20.09 -4.83 6.54
CA GLY A 220 20.32 -4.86 7.98
C GLY A 220 20.39 -6.28 8.55
N ASN A 221 19.94 -6.44 9.79
CA ASN A 221 19.88 -7.73 10.46
C ASN A 221 18.59 -8.47 10.11
N TYR A 222 18.70 -9.78 9.86
CA TYR A 222 17.56 -10.69 9.86
C TYR A 222 17.41 -11.36 11.23
N GLN A 223 16.22 -11.28 11.81
CA GLN A 223 15.85 -11.96 13.05
C GLN A 223 14.61 -12.84 12.80
N GLY A 224 14.78 -14.15 12.91
CA GLY A 224 13.64 -15.06 13.00
C GLY A 224 13.08 -15.07 14.43
N ASP A 225 11.76 -14.91 14.56
CA ASP A 225 11.00 -14.94 15.82
C ASP A 225 9.87 -15.97 15.73
N GLY A 226 10.24 -17.22 15.42
CA GLY A 226 9.29 -18.32 15.22
C GLY A 226 8.62 -18.39 13.85
N GLY A 227 8.99 -17.50 12.92
CA GLY A 227 8.51 -17.53 11.53
C GLY A 227 9.16 -18.60 10.64
N HIS A 228 8.60 -18.77 9.44
CA HIS A 228 9.06 -19.73 8.44
C HIS A 228 9.60 -19.04 7.19
N LEU A 229 10.61 -19.65 6.59
CA LEU A 229 11.13 -19.30 5.27
C LEU A 229 10.91 -20.47 4.33
N HIS A 230 10.07 -20.27 3.32
CA HIS A 230 9.72 -21.24 2.30
C HIS A 230 10.55 -20.97 1.05
N LEU A 231 11.53 -21.85 0.82
CA LEU A 231 12.44 -21.77 -0.31
C LEU A 231 11.98 -22.69 -1.44
N ASN A 232 12.11 -22.24 -2.69
CA ASN A 232 11.84 -23.03 -3.86
C ASN A 232 13.15 -23.38 -4.57
N THR A 233 13.46 -24.67 -4.69
CA THR A 233 14.70 -25.16 -5.30
C THR A 233 14.41 -25.94 -6.58
N ALA A 234 15.15 -25.69 -7.65
CA ALA A 234 15.21 -26.58 -8.80
C ALA A 234 16.42 -27.52 -8.62
N LEU A 235 16.16 -28.79 -8.29
CA LEU A 235 17.20 -29.80 -8.03
C LEU A 235 17.70 -30.39 -9.36
N ASN A 236 18.96 -30.11 -9.70
CA ASN A 236 19.72 -30.74 -10.78
C ASN A 236 21.09 -31.18 -10.22
N ASP A 237 22.11 -31.33 -11.07
CA ASP A 237 23.51 -31.53 -10.65
C ASP A 237 24.05 -30.26 -9.92
N ASP A 238 25.38 -30.08 -9.80
CA ASP A 238 26.04 -28.93 -9.14
C ASP A 238 25.61 -27.53 -9.66
N ASN A 239 24.79 -27.47 -10.71
CA ASN A 239 24.13 -26.27 -11.24
C ASN A 239 22.70 -26.05 -10.69
N SER A 240 22.38 -26.60 -9.52
CA SER A 240 21.08 -26.37 -8.88
C SER A 240 20.89 -24.87 -8.58
N VAL A 241 19.75 -24.32 -8.99
CA VAL A 241 19.41 -22.93 -8.70
C VAL A 241 18.78 -22.89 -7.31
N HIS A 242 19.42 -22.14 -6.41
CA HIS A 242 18.97 -21.90 -5.05
C HIS A 242 18.53 -20.44 -4.91
N GLY A 243 17.44 -20.21 -4.17
CA GLY A 243 16.98 -18.89 -3.72
C GLY A 243 16.92 -18.84 -2.20
#